data_AF-A0A7J2Z028-F1
#
_entry.id   AF-A0A7J2Z028-F1
#
_cell.length_a   1.000
_cell.length_b   1.000
_cell.length_c   1.000
_cell.angle_alpha   90.00
_cell.angle_beta   90.00
_cell.angle_gamma   90.00
#
_symmetry.space_group_name_H-M   'P 1'
#
loop_
_entity.id
_entity.type
_entity.pdbx_description
1 polymer ?
#
loop_
_entity_poly.entity_id
_entity_poly.type
_entity_poly.pdbx_seq_one_letter_code
_entity_poly.pdbx_strand_id
1 'polypeptide(L)' 'MTKIIILSFDIPLNKSSLRVKIWRELKKIGAEQELGSHWAMPFNQQNLENMKFVAKEILNSGGNVRLIVGEKVI' A
#
# COMPACT_ATOMS: atom_id res chain seq x y z
N MET A 1 6.42 4.84 20.45
CA MET A 1 6.05 5.17 19.05
C MET A 1 5.75 3.87 18.33
N THR A 2 4.69 3.81 17.54
CA THR A 2 4.29 2.57 16.86
C THR A 2 4.95 2.51 15.49
N LYS A 3 5.72 1.45 15.25
CA LYS A 3 6.33 1.21 13.95
C LYS A 3 5.26 0.78 12.94
N ILE A 4 5.25 1.43 11.78
CA ILE A 4 4.26 1.23 10.73
C ILE A 4 4.93 0.96 9.39
N ILE A 5 4.15 0.38 8.49
CA ILE A 5 4.48 0.17 7.08
C ILE A 5 3.52 1.06 6.27
N ILE A 6 4.05 1.91 5.40
CA ILE A 6 3.27 2.72 4.47
C ILE A 6 3.51 2.24 3.04
N LEU A 7 2.44 1.95 2.31
CA LEU A 7 2.43 1.76 0.87
C LEU A 7 1.89 3.04 0.22
N SER A 8 2.75 3.76 -0.48
CA SER A 8 2.39 4.94 -1.26
C SER A 8 2.50 4.61 -2.74
N PHE A 9 1.47 4.90 -3.52
CA PHE A 9 1.49 4.56 -4.94
C PHE A 9 0.84 5.61 -5.84
N ASP A 10 1.24 5.59 -7.10
CA ASP A 10 0.62 6.33 -8.18
C ASP A 10 0.30 5.38 -9.33
N ILE A 11 -0.97 5.39 -9.76
CA ILE A 11 -1.49 4.53 -10.81
C ILE A 11 -2.03 5.41 -11.93
N PRO A 12 -1.56 5.22 -13.20
CA PRO A 12 -1.98 6.02 -14.34
C PRO A 12 -3.49 6.22 -14.43
N LEU A 13 -3.94 7.44 -14.75
CA LEU A 13 -5.36 7.84 -14.72
C LEU A 13 -6.25 6.95 -15.58
N ASN A 14 -5.75 6.47 -16.72
CA ASN A 14 -6.46 5.55 -17.62
C ASN A 14 -6.67 4.13 -17.07
N LYS A 15 -6.06 3.77 -15.92
CA LYS A 15 -6.18 2.45 -15.27
C LYS A 15 -7.08 2.48 -14.04
N SER A 16 -8.34 2.92 -14.21
CA SER A 16 -9.33 3.00 -13.12
C SER A 16 -9.66 1.63 -12.49
N SER A 17 -9.77 0.59 -13.31
CA SER A 17 -10.00 -0.79 -12.85
C SER A 17 -8.87 -1.30 -11.95
N LEU A 18 -7.62 -0.97 -12.27
CA LEU A 18 -6.45 -1.33 -11.46
C LEU A 18 -6.49 -0.64 -10.10
N ARG A 19 -6.84 0.66 -10.04
CA ARG A 19 -6.98 1.36 -8.74
C ARG A 19 -8.00 0.67 -7.83
N VAL A 20 -9.17 0.34 -8.37
CA VAL A 20 -10.22 -0.35 -7.62
C VAL A 20 -9.75 -1.74 -7.15
N LYS A 21 -9.03 -2.48 -8.01
CA LYS A 21 -8.45 -3.77 -7.64
C LYS A 21 -7.48 -3.64 -6.47
N ILE A 22 -6.51 -2.72 -6.56
CA ILE A 22 -5.52 -2.48 -5.51
C ILE A 22 -6.18 -2.06 -4.19
N TRP A 23 -7.19 -1.19 -4.24
CA TRP A 23 -7.95 -0.83 -3.03
C TRP A 23 -8.63 -2.02 -2.36
N ARG A 24 -9.21 -2.93 -3.15
CA ARG A 24 -9.83 -4.16 -2.61
C ARG A 24 -8.79 -5.09 -1.98
N GLU A 25 -7.64 -5.29 -2.62
CA GLU A 25 -6.56 -6.10 -2.06
C GLU A 25 -6.01 -5.50 -0.75
N LEU A 26 -5.83 -4.18 -0.70
CA LEU A 26 -5.39 -3.48 0.52
C LEU A 26 -6.40 -3.62 1.66
N LYS A 27 -7.70 -3.44 1.38
CA LYS A 27 -8.76 -3.68 2.38
C LYS A 27 -8.79 -5.14 2.85
N LYS A 28 -8.60 -6.10 1.94
CA LYS A 28 -8.59 -7.53 2.26
C LYS A 28 -7.46 -7.91 3.22
N ILE A 29 -6.29 -7.29 3.10
CA ILE A 29 -5.16 -7.53 4.02
C ILE A 29 -5.26 -6.71 5.33
N GLY A 30 -6.31 -5.90 5.51
CA GLY A 30 -6.51 -5.07 6.69
C GLY A 30 -5.69 -3.79 6.69
N ALA A 31 -5.23 -3.31 5.53
CA ALA A 31 -4.58 -2.01 5.43
C ALA A 31 -5.60 -0.88 5.56
N GLU A 32 -5.19 0.18 6.24
CA GLU A 32 -5.98 1.39 6.46
C GLU A 32 -5.51 2.50 5.54
N GLN A 33 -6.46 3.26 4.98
CA GLN A 33 -6.13 4.39 4.13
C GLN A 33 -5.90 5.61 5.02
N GLU A 34 -4.67 6.13 5.02
CA GLU A 34 -4.34 7.32 5.81
C GLU A 34 -4.76 8.58 5.03
N LEU A 35 -4.26 8.74 3.80
CA LEU A 35 -4.52 9.88 2.93
C LEU A 35 -4.35 9.47 1.47
N GLY A 36 -5.27 9.85 0.56
CA GLY A 36 -5.10 9.62 -0.87
C GLY A 36 -4.66 8.19 -1.21
N SER A 37 -3.49 8.04 -1.85
CA SER A 37 -2.89 6.73 -2.19
C SER A 37 -1.86 6.23 -1.16
N HIS A 38 -1.94 6.69 0.09
CA HIS A 38 -1.10 6.26 1.21
C HIS A 38 -1.89 5.33 2.12
N TRP A 39 -1.42 4.09 2.23
CA TRP A 39 -2.06 3.04 3.02
C TRP A 39 -1.09 2.50 4.06
N ALA A 40 -1.57 2.31 5.29
CA ALA A 40 -0.75 1.93 6.42
C ALA A 40 -1.14 0.57 7.00
N MET A 41 -0.15 -0.09 7.60
CA MET A 41 -0.32 -1.28 8.42
C MET A 41 0.64 -1.24 9.63
N PRO A 42 0.28 -1.85 10.78
CA PRO A 42 1.24 -2.09 11.86
C PRO A 42 2.43 -2.90 11.37
N PHE A 43 3.63 -2.58 11.83
CA PHE A 43 4.82 -3.33 11.45
C PHE A 43 4.84 -4.73 12.07
N ASN A 44 4.77 -5.75 11.21
CA ASN A 44 5.17 -7.12 11.50
C ASN A 44 5.57 -7.81 10.17
N GLN A 45 6.18 -9.00 10.25
CA GLN A 45 6.69 -9.68 9.07
C GLN A 45 5.58 -10.04 8.07
N GLN A 46 4.42 -10.48 8.55
CA GLN A 46 3.28 -10.86 7.70
C GLN A 46 2.75 -9.65 6.91
N ASN A 47 2.55 -8.53 7.59
CA ASN A 47 2.07 -7.29 6.97
C ASN A 47 3.08 -6.75 5.96
N LEU A 48 4.38 -6.85 6.26
CA LEU A 48 5.42 -6.44 5.33
C LEU A 48 5.40 -7.27 4.05
N GLU A 49 5.27 -8.59 4.15
CA GLU A 49 5.17 -9.46 2.97
C GLU A 49 3.88 -9.20 2.20
N ASN A 50 2.73 -9.07 2.88
CA ASN A 50 1.46 -8.72 2.23
C ASN A 50 1.57 -7.41 1.43
N MET A 51 2.14 -6.37 2.04
CA MET A 51 2.34 -5.07 1.38
C MET A 51 3.34 -5.15 0.21
N LYS A 52 4.38 -5.98 0.30
CA LYS A 52 5.30 -6.25 -0.82
C LYS A 52 4.60 -6.93 -2.00
N PHE A 53 3.66 -7.86 -1.75
CA PHE A 53 2.89 -8.50 -2.83
C PHE A 53 2.06 -7.47 -3.59
N VAL A 54 1.33 -6.60 -2.88
CA VAL A 54 0.56 -5.51 -3.51
C VAL A 54 1.48 -4.54 -4.25
N ALA A 55 2.63 -4.18 -3.67
CA ALA A 55 3.61 -3.31 -4.32
C ALA A 55 4.11 -3.89 -5.66
N LYS A 56 4.43 -5.19 -5.70
CA LYS A 56 4.83 -5.87 -6.94
C LYS A 56 3.72 -5.85 -7.98
N GLU A 57 2.46 -6.02 -7.58
CA GLU A 57 1.33 -5.95 -8.50
C GLU A 57 1.18 -4.56 -9.14
N ILE A 58 1.37 -3.50 -8.36
CA ILE A 58 1.36 -2.11 -8.86
C ILE A 58 2.49 -1.90 -9.87
N LEU A 59 3.71 -2.33 -9.53
CA LEU A 59 4.88 -2.22 -10.43
C LEU A 59 4.67 -2.99 -11.75
N ASN A 60 4.22 -4.24 -11.67
CA ASN A 60 3.98 -5.08 -12.84
C ASN A 60 2.88 -4.50 -13.75
N SER A 61 1.99 -3.70 -13.17
CA SER A 61 0.92 -3.02 -13.90
C SER A 61 1.33 -1.63 -14.41
N GLY A 62 2.61 -1.24 -14.29
CA GLY A 62 3.16 0.03 -14.76
C GLY A 62 2.82 1.24 -13.88
N GLY A 63 2.47 1.01 -12.61
CA GLY A 63 2.35 2.06 -11.60
C GLY A 63 3.65 2.31 -10.85
N ASN A 64 3.71 3.42 -10.14
CA ASN A 64 4.81 3.73 -9.22
C ASN A 64 4.41 3.34 -7.79
N VAL A 65 5.36 2.83 -7.01
CA VAL A 65 5.12 2.49 -5.61
C VAL A 65 6.35 2.75 -4.73
N ARG A 66 6.09 3.08 -3.48
CA ARG A 66 7.07 3.18 -2.39
C ARG A 66 6.53 2.41 -1.20
N LEU A 67 7.37 1.55 -0.64
CA LEU A 67 7.11 0.84 0.60
C LEU A 67 8.06 1.39 1.66
N ILE A 68 7.50 2.02 2.70
CA ILE A 68 8.25 2.76 3.71
C ILE A 68 7.98 2.13 5.06
N VAL A 69 9.03 1.93 5.86
CA VAL A 69 8.89 1.52 7.25
C VAL A 69 9.38 2.68 8.12
N GLY A 70 8.54 3.10 9.06
CA GLY A 70 8.84 4.26 9.90
C GLY A 70 8.03 4.23 11.19
N GLU A 71 8.03 5.35 11.90
CA GLU A 71 7.26 5.52 13.14
C GLU A 71 6.15 6.53 12.92
N LYS A 72 4.94 6.22 13.42
CA LYS A 72 3.83 7.20 13.43
C LYS A 72 4.05 8.17 14.59
N VAL A 73 4.09 9.47 14.27
CA VAL A 73 4.43 10.55 15.22
C VAL A 73 3.20 11.38 15.61
N ILE A 74 2.17 11.43 14.75
CA ILE A 74 0.92 12.20 14.94
C ILE A 74 -0.27 11.29 14.63
#